data_AF-A0A351JQX1-F1
#
_entry.id   AF-A0A351JQX1-F1
#
_cell.length_a   1.000
_cell.length_b   1.000
_cell.length_c   1.000
_cell.angle_alpha   90.00
_cell.angle_beta   90.00
_cell.angle_gamma   90.00
#
_symmetry.space_group_name_H-M   'P 1'
#
loop_
_entity.id
_entity.type
_entity.pdbx_description
1 polymer ?
#
loop_
_entity_poly.entity_id
_entity_poly.type
_entity_poly.pdbx_seq_one_letter_code
_entity_poly.pdbx_strand_id
1 'polypeptide(L)'
;MSQTFFSAGASQGGAPQNVFSPQSGSQAVSASQSAPESVGELKRTRCEVWTRVMGYHRPVSHFNTGKKAEHYSRKHFQECVVMNQQFIEQYSAE
;
A
#
# COMPACT_ATOMS: atom_id res chain seq x y z
N MET A 1 -34.94 -54.27 11.42
CA MET A 1 -34.55 -53.64 10.13
C MET A 1 -35.07 -52.21 10.21
N SER A 2 -34.30 -51.13 10.31
CA SER A 2 -32.94 -50.84 9.89
C SER A 2 -32.40 -49.73 10.80
N GLN A 3 -31.15 -49.84 11.25
CA GLN A 3 -30.46 -48.75 11.97
C GLN A 3 -29.96 -47.73 10.94
N THR A 4 -30.26 -46.45 11.12
CA THR A 4 -29.62 -45.37 10.35
C THR A 4 -28.64 -44.63 11.26
N PHE A 5 -27.36 -44.92 11.06
CA PHE A 5 -26.22 -44.22 11.64
C PHE A 5 -26.05 -42.87 10.93
N PHE A 6 -26.01 -41.75 11.67
CA PHE A 6 -25.54 -40.47 11.15
C PHE A 6 -24.07 -40.31 11.53
N SER A 7 -23.20 -40.40 10.52
CA SER A 7 -21.75 -40.33 10.67
C SER A 7 -21.29 -38.87 10.82
N ALA A 8 -20.44 -38.63 11.81
CA ALA A 8 -19.71 -37.37 11.98
C ALA A 8 -18.60 -37.25 10.92
N GLY A 9 -18.52 -36.09 10.27
CA GLY A 9 -17.46 -35.75 9.32
C GLY A 9 -16.90 -34.36 9.59
N ALA A 10 -15.98 -34.26 10.55
CA ALA A 10 -15.05 -33.15 10.62
C ALA A 10 -13.93 -33.38 9.59
N SER A 11 -13.47 -32.32 8.92
CA SER A 11 -12.05 -31.92 8.93
C SER A 11 -11.58 -31.24 7.62
N GLN A 12 -10.85 -30.14 7.84
CA GLN A 12 -9.78 -29.52 7.03
C GLN A 12 -10.21 -28.82 5.73
N GLY A 13 -9.88 -27.55 5.47
CA GLY A 13 -8.62 -26.86 5.77
C GLY A 13 -7.81 -26.76 4.49
N GLY A 14 -8.28 -25.96 3.52
CA GLY A 14 -7.60 -25.74 2.24
C GLY A 14 -6.77 -24.45 2.25
N ALA A 15 -5.46 -24.57 2.37
CA ALA A 15 -4.52 -23.48 2.14
C ALA A 15 -4.29 -23.29 0.62
N PRO A 16 -4.27 -22.04 0.09
CA PRO A 16 -3.89 -21.82 -1.30
C PRO A 16 -2.36 -21.85 -1.47
N GLN A 17 -1.90 -22.68 -2.41
CA GLN A 17 -0.51 -22.80 -2.84
C GLN A 17 -0.12 -21.55 -3.64
N ASN A 18 0.84 -20.76 -3.14
CA ASN A 18 1.46 -19.67 -3.91
C ASN A 18 2.68 -20.22 -4.65
N VAL A 19 2.53 -20.51 -5.95
CA VAL A 19 3.63 -20.95 -6.83
C VAL A 19 4.18 -19.72 -7.54
N PHE A 20 5.30 -19.19 -7.04
CA PHE A 20 6.11 -18.20 -7.74
C PHE A 20 7.27 -18.91 -8.43
N SER A 21 7.24 -18.98 -9.77
CA SER A 21 8.37 -19.44 -10.57
C SER A 21 9.11 -18.24 -11.18
N PRO A 22 10.39 -18.02 -10.89
CA PRO A 22 11.20 -17.04 -11.60
C PRO A 22 11.83 -17.73 -12.83
N GLN A 23 11.40 -17.38 -14.05
CA GLN A 23 12.22 -17.67 -15.22
C GLN A 23 13.14 -16.49 -15.48
N SER A 24 14.43 -16.77 -15.29
CA SER A 24 15.57 -16.00 -15.74
C SER A 24 15.58 -15.87 -17.25
N GLY A 25 15.74 -14.64 -17.73
CA GLY A 25 15.96 -14.34 -19.14
C GLY A 25 16.86 -13.12 -19.26
N SER A 26 18.17 -13.34 -19.31
CA SER A 26 19.16 -12.33 -19.64
C SER A 26 19.05 -11.97 -21.11
N GLN A 27 18.71 -10.72 -21.44
CA GLN A 27 19.09 -10.11 -22.71
C GLN A 27 19.54 -8.67 -22.47
N ALA A 28 20.80 -8.40 -22.80
CA ALA A 28 21.38 -7.07 -22.87
C ALA A 28 20.84 -6.36 -24.11
N VAL A 29 20.26 -5.17 -23.93
CA VAL A 29 19.93 -4.24 -25.03
C VAL A 29 20.39 -2.83 -24.68
N SER A 30 21.04 -2.25 -25.67
CA SER A 30 21.86 -1.03 -25.67
C SER A 30 21.18 0.20 -25.09
N ALA A 31 21.95 0.94 -24.28
CA ALA A 31 21.58 2.26 -23.78
C ALA A 31 21.49 3.27 -24.94
N SER A 32 20.27 3.59 -25.36
CA SER A 32 19.96 4.77 -26.16
C SER A 32 19.25 5.76 -25.24
N GLN A 33 19.93 6.89 -24.99
CA GLN A 33 19.42 8.00 -24.19
C GLN A 33 18.20 8.59 -24.91
N SER A 34 17.00 8.33 -24.39
CA SER A 34 15.77 9.01 -24.81
C SER A 34 15.48 10.12 -23.81
N ALA A 35 15.25 11.33 -24.34
CA ALA A 35 14.73 12.48 -23.62
C ALA A 35 13.45 12.09 -22.84
N PRO A 36 13.10 12.78 -21.74
CA PRO A 36 11.93 12.40 -20.96
C PRO A 36 10.68 12.53 -21.82
N GLU A 37 10.20 11.40 -22.33
CA GLU A 37 8.90 11.29 -22.96
C GLU A 37 7.86 11.78 -21.96
N SER A 38 7.04 12.74 -22.39
CA SER A 38 5.89 13.20 -21.64
C SER A 38 4.94 12.02 -21.43
N VAL A 39 5.06 11.37 -20.27
CA VAL A 39 4.21 10.25 -19.85
C VAL A 39 2.76 10.73 -19.99
N GLY A 40 2.03 10.12 -20.94
CA GLY A 40 0.64 10.47 -21.24
C GLY A 40 -0.19 10.54 -19.97
N GLU A 41 -1.13 11.49 -19.92
CA GLU A 41 -2.01 11.73 -18.76
C GLU A 41 -2.70 10.43 -18.32
N LEU A 42 -2.09 9.74 -17.36
CA LEU A 42 -2.70 8.63 -16.67
C LEU A 42 -3.88 9.18 -15.87
N LYS A 43 -5.10 8.83 -16.29
CA LYS A 43 -6.33 9.22 -15.58
C LYS A 43 -6.30 8.64 -14.17
N ARG A 44 -6.01 9.48 -13.17
CA ARG A 44 -5.93 9.07 -11.77
C ARG A 44 -7.28 8.55 -11.29
N THR A 45 -7.29 7.38 -10.66
CA THR A 45 -8.46 6.84 -9.95
C THR A 45 -8.61 7.55 -8.60
N ARG A 46 -9.84 7.87 -8.20
CA ARG A 46 -10.11 8.47 -6.89
C ARG A 46 -9.84 7.45 -5.78
N CYS A 47 -8.91 7.77 -4.88
CA CYS A 47 -8.67 6.98 -3.67
C CYS A 47 -9.50 7.53 -2.51
N GLU A 48 -9.93 6.63 -1.62
CA GLU A 48 -10.53 7.01 -0.34
C GLU A 48 -9.48 7.05 0.75
N VAL A 49 -9.52 8.10 1.57
CA VAL A 49 -8.62 8.25 2.72
C VAL A 49 -9.30 7.73 3.97
N TRP A 50 -8.64 6.82 4.68
CA TRP A 50 -9.13 6.19 5.89
C TRP A 50 -8.24 6.59 7.08
N THR A 51 -8.85 6.78 8.25
CA THR A 51 -8.13 7.17 9.47
C THR A 51 -8.62 6.35 10.65
N ARG A 52 -7.72 6.05 11.61
CA ARG A 52 -8.11 5.43 12.88
C ARG A 52 -8.67 6.49 13.84
N VAL A 53 -9.91 6.29 14.27
CA VAL A 53 -10.56 7.10 15.31
C VAL A 53 -11.02 6.15 16.40
N MET A 54 -10.62 6.37 17.66
CA MET A 54 -11.04 5.58 18.83
C MET A 54 -10.85 4.05 18.69
N GLY A 55 -9.93 3.59 17.83
CA GLY A 55 -9.57 2.17 17.68
C GLY A 55 -10.04 1.47 16.39
N TYR A 56 -10.89 2.09 15.57
CA TYR A 56 -11.33 1.52 14.28
C TYR A 56 -11.03 2.44 13.10
N HIS A 57 -10.96 1.88 11.89
CA HIS A 57 -10.77 2.65 10.67
C HIS A 57 -12.11 3.21 10.17
N ARG A 58 -12.14 4.51 9.92
CA ARG A 58 -13.30 5.20 9.33
C ARG A 58 -12.84 6.05 8.14
N PRO A 59 -13.57 6.03 7.01
CA PRO A 59 -13.28 6.90 5.89
C PRO A 59 -13.51 8.37 6.28
N VAL A 60 -12.58 9.24 5.88
CA VAL A 60 -12.62 10.68 6.17
C VAL A 60 -13.81 11.36 5.47
N SER A 61 -14.30 10.79 4.37
CA SER A 61 -15.49 11.25 3.65
C SER A 61 -16.76 11.30 4.51
N HIS A 62 -16.86 10.43 5.52
CA HIS A 62 -18.04 10.32 6.38
C HIS A 62 -17.99 11.25 7.60
N PHE A 63 -16.98 12.14 7.71
CA PHE A 63 -16.81 13.01 8.87
C PHE A 63 -17.79 14.19 8.82
N ASN A 64 -18.38 14.53 9.97
CA ASN A 64 -19.14 15.76 10.13
C ASN A 64 -18.18 16.96 10.21
N THR A 65 -18.67 18.19 10.00
CA THR A 65 -17.85 19.41 9.99
C THR A 65 -16.99 19.58 11.24
N GLY A 66 -17.54 19.31 12.43
CA GLY A 66 -16.77 19.36 13.68
C GLY A 66 -15.62 18.34 13.73
N LYS A 67 -15.85 17.11 13.22
CA LYS A 67 -14.82 16.08 13.19
C LYS A 67 -13.74 16.37 12.15
N LYS A 68 -14.10 17.01 11.03
CA LYS A 68 -13.14 17.52 10.05
C LYS A 68 -12.26 18.60 10.68
N ALA A 69 -12.84 19.59 11.36
CA ALA A 69 -12.09 20.65 12.04
C ALA A 69 -11.11 20.09 13.07
N GLU A 70 -11.56 19.15 13.91
CA GLU A 70 -10.68 18.45 14.84
C GLU A 70 -9.54 17.72 14.10
N HIS A 71 -9.86 16.96 13.04
CA HIS A 71 -8.87 16.22 12.26
C HIS A 71 -7.81 17.13 11.62
N TYR A 72 -8.19 18.25 11.02
CA TYR A 72 -7.26 19.21 10.42
C TYR A 72 -6.41 19.94 11.45
N SER A 73 -6.90 20.10 12.68
CA SER A 73 -6.13 20.71 13.77
C SER A 73 -5.04 19.79 14.34
N ARG A 74 -5.02 18.50 13.97
CA ARG A 74 -4.03 17.54 14.45
C ARG A 74 -2.65 17.87 13.86
N LYS A 75 -1.65 18.01 14.73
CA LYS A 75 -0.25 18.14 14.31
C LYS A 75 0.31 16.75 14.03
N HIS A 76 0.67 16.51 12.77
CA HIS A 76 1.37 15.29 12.39
C HIS A 76 2.83 15.38 12.85
N PHE A 77 3.37 14.23 13.26
CA PHE A 77 4.81 14.10 13.43
C PHE A 77 5.44 14.33 12.06
N GLN A 78 6.30 15.34 11.98
CA GLN A 78 7.22 15.48 10.87
C GLN A 78 8.50 14.80 11.32
N GLU A 79 8.95 13.82 10.52
CA GLU A 79 10.34 13.41 10.57
C GLU A 79 11.16 14.70 10.47
N CYS A 80 11.93 15.01 11.52
CA CYS A 80 12.89 16.08 11.43
C CYS A 80 13.75 15.75 10.22
N VAL A 81 13.71 16.61 9.21
CA VAL A 81 14.80 16.78 8.25
C VAL A 81 16.07 16.55 9.04
N VAL A 82 16.74 15.44 8.78
CA VAL A 82 17.98 15.09 9.45
C VAL A 82 18.84 16.35 9.36
N MET A 83 19.46 16.82 10.46
CA MET A 83 20.30 18.03 10.39
C MET A 83 21.44 17.91 9.37
N ASN A 84 21.66 16.69 8.88
CA ASN A 84 22.54 16.34 7.79
C ASN A 84 21.91 16.55 6.40
N GLN A 85 20.72 17.12 6.24
CA GLN A 85 20.12 17.31 4.91
C GLN A 85 20.98 18.25 4.07
N GLN A 86 21.51 19.32 4.69
CA GLN A 86 22.51 20.19 4.08
C GLN A 86 23.81 19.43 3.71
N PHE A 87 24.22 18.48 4.55
CA PHE A 87 25.39 17.63 4.29
C PHE A 87 25.14 16.66 3.13
N ILE A 88 24.01 15.96 3.11
CA ILE A 88 23.64 15.03 2.04
C ILE A 88 23.49 15.80 0.72
N GLU A 89 22.88 16.98 0.72
CA GLU A 89 22.80 17.84 -0.47
C GLU A 89 24.19 18.25 -0.98
N GLN A 90 25.10 18.61 -0.07
CA GLN A 90 26.47 19.02 -0.42
C GLN A 90 27.34 17.88 -0.98
N TYR A 91 27.15 16.63 -0.52
CA TYR A 91 28.01 15.48 -0.86
C TYR A 91 27.35 14.42 -1.75
N SER A 92 26.09 14.60 -2.16
CA SER A 92 25.38 13.64 -3.03
C SER A 92 25.74 13.75 -4.52
N ALA A 93 26.51 14.76 -4.92
CA ALA A 93 26.83 15.08 -6.31
C ALA A 93 28.31 14.84 -6.70
N GLU A 94 29.11 14.21 -5.83
CA GLU A 94 30.47 13.74 -6.13
C GLU A 94 30.49 12.27 -6.58
#